data_AF-A0A484L5S0-F1
#
_entry.id   AF-A0A484L5S0-F1
#
_cell.length_a   1.000
_cell.length_b   1.000
_cell.length_c   1.000
_cell.angle_alpha   90.00
_cell.angle_beta   90.00
_cell.angle_gamma   90.00
#
_symmetry.space_group_name_H-M   'P 1'
#
loop_
_entity.id
_entity.type
_entity.pdbx_description
1 polymer ?
#
loop_
_entity_poly.entity_id
_entity_poly.type
_entity_poly.pdbx_seq_one_letter_code
_entity_poly.pdbx_strand_id
1 'polypeptide(L)'
;MKVLEKFQRTTGLKINKNKSENVFGGINQDTEKEMLRMEDMKLGQFPFTYLGSPITSARMKVHECDALLDKLSTRIIAWGSRHFSYMARIRLIN
;
A
#
# COMPACT_ATOMS: atom_id res chain seq x y z
N MET A 1 3.97 -5.75 -22.36
CA MET A 1 4.87 -6.19 -21.25
C MET A 1 6.36 -6.37 -21.60
N LYS A 2 6.89 -5.85 -22.72
CA LYS A 2 8.30 -6.04 -23.12
C LYS A 2 9.33 -5.51 -22.10
N VAL A 3 9.01 -4.39 -21.43
CA VAL A 3 9.91 -3.77 -20.43
C VAL A 3 10.05 -4.63 -19.19
N LEU A 4 8.95 -5.17 -18.67
CA LEU A 4 8.95 -6.02 -17.48
C LEU A 4 9.60 -7.38 -17.75
N GLU A 5 9.43 -7.93 -18.96
CA GLU A 5 10.18 -9.10 -19.39
C GLU A 5 11.69 -8.84 -19.46
N LYS A 6 12.10 -7.69 -20.02
CA LYS A 6 13.52 -7.29 -20.04
C LYS A 6 14.06 -7.13 -18.63
N PHE A 7 13.33 -6.48 -17.73
CA PHE A 7 13.70 -6.34 -16.32
C PHE A 7 13.88 -7.69 -15.65
N GLN A 8 12.94 -8.63 -15.85
CA GLN A 8 13.06 -9.98 -15.31
C GLN A 8 14.27 -10.72 -15.87
N ARG A 9 14.55 -10.62 -17.17
CA ARG A 9 15.73 -11.26 -17.79
C ARG A 9 17.04 -10.69 -17.25
N THR A 10 17.11 -9.39 -17.00
CA THR A 10 18.32 -8.73 -16.50
C THR A 10 18.55 -8.98 -15.01
N THR A 11 17.49 -9.00 -14.19
CA THR A 11 17.59 -9.04 -12.72
C THR A 11 17.30 -10.39 -12.10
N GLY A 12 16.64 -11.30 -12.83
CA GLY A 12 16.07 -12.53 -12.30
C GLY A 12 14.77 -12.34 -11.50
N LEU A 13 14.32 -11.10 -11.27
CA LEU A 13 13.12 -10.79 -10.47
C LEU A 13 11.86 -10.89 -11.33
N LYS A 14 10.88 -11.68 -10.89
CA LYS A 14 9.60 -11.88 -11.58
C LYS A 14 8.45 -11.28 -10.78
N ILE A 15 7.48 -10.68 -11.48
CA ILE A 15 6.23 -10.18 -10.89
C ILE A 15 5.41 -11.34 -10.33
N ASN A 16 4.93 -11.17 -9.11
CA ASN A 16 3.96 -12.07 -8.51
C ASN A 16 2.53 -11.62 -8.88
N LYS A 17 2.00 -12.17 -9.97
CA LYS A 17 0.66 -11.85 -10.49
C LYS A 17 -0.48 -12.12 -9.50
N ASN A 18 -0.29 -12.98 -8.50
CA ASN A 18 -1.29 -13.22 -7.46
C ASN A 18 -1.37 -12.08 -6.43
N LYS A 19 -0.29 -11.31 -6.29
CA LYS A 19 -0.17 -10.16 -5.38
C LYS A 19 -0.17 -8.81 -6.09
N SER A 20 -0.13 -8.81 -7.42
CA SER A 20 -0.09 -7.61 -8.26
C SER A 20 -1.43 -7.42 -8.95
N GLU A 21 -1.84 -6.15 -9.04
CA GLU A 21 -3.12 -5.75 -9.62
C GLU A 21 -2.89 -4.49 -10.46
N ASN A 22 -3.69 -4.32 -11.51
CA ASN A 22 -3.74 -3.10 -12.30
C ASN A 22 -4.82 -2.18 -11.77
N VAL A 23 -4.46 -0.96 -11.42
CA VAL A 23 -5.42 0.07 -11.00
C VAL A 23 -5.30 1.23 -11.98
N PHE A 24 -6.40 1.55 -12.65
CA PHE A 24 -6.44 2.60 -13.64
C PHE A 24 -7.14 3.85 -13.11
N GLY A 25 -6.74 5.01 -13.63
CA GLY A 25 -7.37 6.29 -13.33
C GLY A 25 -7.41 7.16 -14.59
N GLY A 26 -8.57 7.76 -14.87
CA GLY A 26 -8.72 8.72 -15.96
C GLY A 26 -8.68 8.14 -17.39
N ILE A 27 -8.88 6.84 -17.56
CA ILE A 27 -8.97 6.18 -18.88
C ILE A 27 -10.41 5.75 -19.19
N ASN A 28 -10.72 5.54 -20.47
CA ASN A 28 -12.00 4.99 -20.89
C ASN A 28 -12.03 3.46 -20.75
N GLN A 29 -13.24 2.89 -20.73
CA GLN A 29 -13.45 1.46 -20.51
C GLN A 29 -12.87 0.58 -21.63
N ASP A 30 -12.80 1.08 -22.86
CA ASP A 30 -12.24 0.32 -23.98
C ASP A 30 -10.73 0.17 -23.85
N THR A 31 -10.02 1.26 -23.49
CA THR A 31 -8.57 1.24 -23.20
C THR A 31 -8.27 0.35 -22.00
N GLU A 32 -9.11 0.43 -20.95
CA GLU A 32 -8.97 -0.44 -19.78
C GLU A 32 -9.05 -1.93 -20.16
N LYS A 33 -10.06 -2.31 -20.95
CA LYS A 33 -10.22 -3.69 -21.43
C LYS A 33 -9.07 -4.14 -22.33
N GLU A 34 -8.56 -3.25 -23.17
CA GLU A 34 -7.41 -3.55 -24.03
C GLU A 34 -6.15 -3.80 -23.20
N MET A 35 -5.87 -2.95 -22.21
CA MET A 35 -4.73 -3.11 -21.29
C MET A 35 -4.83 -4.38 -20.45
N LEU A 36 -6.01 -4.69 -19.91
CA LEU A 36 -6.26 -5.93 -19.16
C LEU A 36 -6.13 -7.20 -20.03
N ARG A 37 -6.37 -7.12 -21.34
CA ARG A 37 -6.11 -8.25 -22.25
C ARG A 37 -4.62 -8.43 -22.55
N MET A 38 -3.88 -7.33 -22.63
CA MET A 38 -2.43 -7.36 -22.87
C MET A 38 -1.64 -7.80 -21.63
N GLU A 39 -2.19 -7.60 -20.45
CA GLU A 39 -1.55 -7.86 -19.17
C GLU A 39 -2.31 -8.92 -18.38
N ASP A 40 -1.65 -10.05 -18.12
CA ASP A 40 -2.21 -11.15 -17.32
C ASP A 40 -2.10 -10.83 -15.81
N MET A 41 -2.74 -9.73 -15.40
CA MET A 41 -2.91 -9.26 -14.03
C MET A 41 -4.37 -8.85 -13.83
N LYS A 42 -4.88 -9.04 -12.62
CA LYS A 42 -6.27 -8.69 -12.29
C LYS A 42 -6.46 -7.18 -12.16
N LEU A 43 -7.67 -6.71 -12.47
CA LEU A 43 -8.09 -5.34 -12.19
C LEU A 43 -8.26 -5.15 -10.67
N GLY A 44 -7.55 -4.18 -10.12
CA GLY A 44 -7.70 -3.75 -8.72
C GLY A 44 -8.84 -2.74 -8.58
N GLN A 45 -9.38 -2.64 -7.37
CA GLN A 45 -10.50 -1.75 -7.05
C GLN A 45 -10.17 -0.87 -5.85
N PHE A 46 -10.71 0.34 -5.84
CA PHE A 46 -10.62 1.23 -4.69
C PHE A 46 -11.74 0.93 -3.67
N PRO A 47 -11.50 1.12 -2.36
CA PRO A 47 -10.18 1.37 -1.75
C PRO A 47 -9.36 0.07 -1.63
N PHE A 48 -8.03 0.16 -1.77
CA PHE A 48 -7.11 -0.95 -1.51
C PHE A 48 -6.00 -0.53 -0.55
N THR A 49 -5.34 -1.50 0.08
CA THR A 49 -4.25 -1.20 1.04
C THR A 49 -2.89 -1.22 0.36
N TYR A 50 -2.15 -0.13 0.50
CA TYR A 50 -0.75 -0.04 0.08
C TYR A 50 0.12 0.35 1.27
N LEU A 51 1.11 -0.49 1.59
CA LEU A 51 2.02 -0.30 2.73
C LEU A 51 1.30 -0.07 4.08
N GLY A 52 0.08 -0.59 4.23
CA GLY A 52 -0.72 -0.46 5.45
C GLY A 52 -1.59 0.79 5.52
N SER A 53 -1.63 1.62 4.48
CA SER A 53 -2.56 2.75 4.32
C SER A 53 -3.58 2.44 3.23
N PRO A 54 -4.87 2.82 3.39
CA PRO A 54 -5.81 2.76 2.28
C PRO A 54 -5.42 3.80 1.21
N ILE A 55 -5.47 3.38 -0.05
CA ILE A 55 -5.50 4.27 -1.21
C ILE A 55 -6.94 4.29 -1.70
N THR A 56 -7.48 5.50 -1.86
CA THR A 56 -8.86 5.76 -2.27
C THR A 56 -8.87 6.63 -3.52
N SER A 57 -9.95 6.58 -4.29
CA SER A 57 -10.14 7.42 -5.49
C SER A 57 -10.61 8.84 -5.17
N ALA A 58 -10.93 9.12 -3.91
CA ALA A 58 -11.49 10.37 -3.43
C ALA A 58 -10.62 10.96 -2.31
N ARG A 59 -11.00 12.13 -1.79
CA ARG A 59 -10.35 12.69 -0.60
C ARG A 59 -10.55 11.75 0.58
N MET A 60 -9.45 11.33 1.19
CA MET A 60 -9.46 10.42 2.34
C MET A 60 -10.26 11.03 3.50
N LYS A 61 -11.18 10.24 4.05
CA LYS A 61 -11.98 10.58 5.23
C LYS A 61 -11.21 10.23 6.49
N VAL A 62 -11.54 10.91 7.59
CA VAL A 62 -10.85 10.71 8.88
C VAL A 62 -10.89 9.24 9.33
N HIS A 63 -12.05 8.58 9.22
CA HIS A 63 -12.19 7.18 9.66
C HIS A 63 -11.35 6.18 8.85
N GLU A 64 -10.94 6.52 7.62
CA GLU A 64 -10.06 5.66 6.81
C GLU A 64 -8.64 5.62 7.41
N CYS A 65 -8.29 6.60 8.26
CA CYS A 65 -7.03 6.62 9.01
C CYS A 65 -7.10 5.87 10.35
N ASP A 66 -8.25 5.36 10.77
CA ASP A 66 -8.43 4.81 12.12
C ASP A 66 -7.44 3.66 12.39
N ALA A 67 -7.20 2.79 11.41
CA ALA A 67 -6.24 1.70 11.55
C ALA A 67 -4.78 2.18 11.72
N LEU A 68 -4.43 3.33 11.13
CA LEU A 68 -3.12 3.96 11.32
C LEU A 68 -3.03 4.61 12.70
N LEU A 69 -4.08 5.33 13.09
CA LEU A 69 -4.18 5.98 14.40
C LEU A 69 -4.12 4.95 15.54
N ASP A 70 -4.79 3.81 15.40
CA ASP A 70 -4.79 2.73 16.38
C ASP A 70 -3.39 2.11 16.53
N LYS A 71 -2.70 1.84 15.42
CA LYS A 71 -1.31 1.35 15.44
C LYS A 71 -0.35 2.34 16.11
N LEU A 72 -0.48 3.63 15.81
CA LEU A 72 0.33 4.68 16.44
C LEU A 72 0.02 4.78 17.93
N SER A 73 -1.26 4.83 18.31
CA SER A 73 -1.72 4.93 19.68
C SER A 73 -1.23 3.75 20.51
N THR A 74 -1.34 2.53 19.98
CA THR A 74 -0.87 1.31 20.63
C THR A 74 0.63 1.37 20.93
N ARG A 75 1.45 1.87 19.99
CA ARG A 75 2.90 2.03 20.19
C ARG A 75 3.22 3.09 21.25
N ILE A 76 2.58 4.26 21.16
CA ILE A 76 2.79 5.36 22.10
C ILE A 76 2.42 4.93 23.54
N ILE A 77 1.28 4.25 23.70
CA ILE A 77 0.83 3.73 25.00
C ILE A 77 1.85 2.72 25.56
N ALA A 78 2.35 1.81 24.72
CA ALA A 78 3.34 0.83 25.15
C ALA A 78 4.66 1.48 25.64
N TRP A 79 5.10 2.56 25.00
CA TRP A 79 6.29 3.32 25.42
C TRP A 79 6.07 4.13 26.70
N GLY A 80 4.84 4.55 26.97
CA GLY A 80 4.45 5.16 28.25
C GLY A 80 4.49 4.20 29.44
N SER A 81 4.73 2.89 29.23
CA SER A 81 4.73 1.90 30.29
C SER A 81 5.87 2.09 31.31
N ARG A 82 5.63 1.61 32.54
CA ARG A 82 6.58 1.67 33.67
C ARG A 82 7.91 0.93 33.44
N HIS A 83 8.03 0.20 32.34
CA HIS A 83 9.20 -0.63 32.03
C HIS A 83 10.35 0.15 31.36
N PHE A 84 10.14 1.42 31.02
CA PHE A 84 11.17 2.30 30.44
C PHE A 84 11.64 3.35 31.44
N SER A 85 12.93 3.72 31.39
CA SER A 85 13.46 4.85 32.13
C SER A 85 12.86 6.17 31.63
N TYR A 86 12.90 7.22 32.45
CA TYR A 86 12.38 8.54 32.06
C TYR A 86 13.03 9.06 30.77
N MET A 87 14.36 8.95 30.64
CA MET A 87 15.07 9.34 29.42
C MET A 87 14.67 8.49 28.20
N ALA A 88 14.48 7.17 28.38
CA ALA A 88 14.05 6.30 27.30
C ALA A 88 12.64 6.67 26.82
N ARG A 89 11.71 7.00 27.73
CA ARG A 89 10.37 7.48 27.36
C ARG A 89 10.42 8.78 26.57
N ILE A 90 11.22 9.75 27.02
CA ILE A 90 11.42 11.03 26.30
C ILE A 90 11.93 10.74 24.88
N ARG A 91 12.92 9.87 24.72
CA ARG A 91 13.53 9.60 23.42
C ARG A 91 12.65 8.79 22.47
N LEU A 92 11.70 8.01 22.99
CA LEU A 92 10.76 7.24 22.17
C LEU A 92 9.55 8.06 21.72
N ILE A 93 9.17 9.08 22.50
CA ILE A 93 8.01 9.93 22.22
C ILE A 93 8.39 11.16 21.39
N ASN A 94 9.57 11.75 21.60
CA ASN A 94 10.09 12.92 20.85
C ASN A 94 10.94 12.53 19.65
#